data_AF-A0A8X6MLD4-F1
#
_entry.id   AF-A0A8X6MLD4-F1
#
_cell.length_a   1.000
_cell.length_b   1.000
_cell.length_c   1.000
_cell.angle_alpha   90.00
_cell.angle_beta   90.00
_cell.angle_gamma   90.00
#
_symmetry.space_group_name_H-M   'P 1'
#
loop_
_entity.id
_entity.type
_entity.pdbx_description
1 polymer ?
#
loop_
_entity_poly.entity_id
_entity_poly.type
_entity_poly.pdbx_seq_one_letter_code
_entity_poly.pdbx_strand_id
1 'polypeptide(L)'
;MIISKIVTINLLKCSTQIASGIIVFVKLSLNAKLIASHQMTTDDELEFVQMHIWRQAIRIKVFFLHNPPSNNPDFDSILLNWNSKCRIGDFNAPSTRWGYMATFFIDSIA
;
A
#
# COMPACT_ATOMS: atom_id res chain seq x y z
N MET A 1 -15.45 -29.69 -11.31
CA MET A 1 -14.12 -29.13 -11.66
C MET A 1 -14.22 -27.61 -11.62
N ILE A 2 -14.02 -27.02 -10.44
CA ILE A 2 -14.08 -25.56 -10.26
C ILE A 2 -12.63 -25.08 -10.27
N ILE A 3 -12.29 -24.36 -11.33
CA ILE A 3 -10.96 -23.77 -11.54
C ILE A 3 -10.89 -22.55 -10.62
N SER A 4 -10.26 -22.72 -9.45
CA SER A 4 -9.89 -21.63 -8.55
C SER A 4 -8.71 -20.87 -9.15
N LYS A 5 -8.93 -19.64 -9.61
CA LYS A 5 -7.82 -18.68 -9.82
C LYS A 5 -7.51 -18.02 -8.47
N ILE A 6 -6.66 -18.68 -7.69
CA ILE A 6 -5.98 -18.03 -6.57
C ILE A 6 -4.85 -17.21 -7.20
N VAL A 7 -4.92 -15.88 -7.11
CA VAL A 7 -3.76 -15.03 -7.36
C VAL A 7 -3.06 -14.87 -6.01
N THR A 8 -2.18 -15.81 -5.69
CA THR A 8 -1.28 -15.68 -4.52
C THR A 8 -0.17 -14.71 -4.91
N ILE A 9 -0.20 -13.49 -4.39
CA ILE A 9 0.95 -12.58 -4.46
C ILE A 9 1.79 -12.89 -3.24
N ASN A 10 2.86 -13.67 -3.42
CA ASN A 10 3.89 -13.84 -2.40
C ASN A 10 4.94 -12.75 -2.61
N LEU A 11 4.89 -11.68 -1.81
CA LEU A 11 6.05 -10.84 -1.58
C LEU A 11 6.70 -11.37 -0.31
N LEU A 12 7.97 -11.79 -0.40
CA LEU A 12 8.98 -11.74 0.66
C LEU A 12 10.24 -12.50 0.24
N LYS A 13 11.38 -11.81 0.24
CA LYS A 13 12.57 -12.27 0.96
C LYS A 13 13.40 -11.05 1.36
N CYS A 14 13.28 -10.66 2.62
CA CYS A 14 14.31 -9.90 3.28
C CYS A 14 15.08 -10.88 4.16
N SER A 15 16.36 -11.13 3.85
CA SER A 15 17.19 -12.05 4.64
C SER A 15 17.56 -11.48 6.02
N THR A 16 17.05 -10.29 6.37
CA THR A 16 17.18 -9.63 7.67
C THR A 16 16.06 -8.59 7.84
N GLN A 17 14.84 -8.95 8.27
CA GLN A 17 13.84 -7.92 8.64
C GLN A 17 12.87 -8.36 9.74
N ILE A 18 12.50 -7.37 10.54
CA ILE A 18 11.16 -7.21 11.11
C ILE A 18 10.22 -6.98 9.89
N ALA A 19 9.24 -7.86 9.69
CA ALA A 19 8.51 -8.06 8.42
C ALA A 19 7.68 -6.86 7.92
N SER A 20 7.73 -6.60 6.60
CA SER A 20 6.75 -5.79 5.84
C SER A 20 6.10 -6.66 4.73
N GLY A 21 4.87 -6.35 4.35
CA GLY A 21 4.16 -7.04 3.28
C GLY A 21 2.66 -6.72 3.20
N ILE A 22 2.14 -6.60 1.97
CA ILE A 22 0.72 -6.35 1.70
C ILE A 22 0.05 -7.64 1.21
N ILE A 23 -1.00 -8.09 1.91
CA ILE A 23 -1.86 -9.19 1.48
C ILE A 23 -3.22 -8.64 1.04
N VAL A 24 -3.62 -8.92 -0.20
CA VAL A 24 -4.92 -8.49 -0.75
C VAL A 24 -5.78 -9.70 -1.07
N PHE A 25 -6.94 -9.80 -0.42
CA PHE A 25 -7.96 -10.78 -0.75
C PHE A 25 -9.05 -10.16 -1.63
N VAL A 26 -9.34 -10.78 -2.76
CA VAL A 26 -10.43 -10.37 -3.65
C VAL A 26 -11.50 -11.45 -3.68
N LYS A 27 -12.75 -11.07 -3.45
CA LYS A 27 -13.90 -11.99 -3.49
C LYS A 27 -13.99 -12.64 -4.88
N LEU A 28 -14.23 -13.96 -4.92
CA LEU A 28 -14.29 -14.75 -6.17
C LEU A 28 -15.30 -14.23 -7.21
N SER A 29 -16.34 -13.52 -6.78
CA SER A 29 -17.32 -12.90 -7.67
C SER A 29 -16.79 -11.66 -8.41
N LEU A 30 -15.58 -11.20 -8.08
CA LEU A 30 -14.91 -10.06 -8.68
C LEU A 30 -13.70 -10.56 -9.47
N ASN A 31 -13.42 -9.87 -10.58
CA ASN A 31 -12.18 -10.07 -11.30
C ASN A 31 -11.11 -9.12 -10.76
N ALA A 32 -9.87 -9.58 -10.74
CA ALA A 32 -8.74 -8.78 -10.33
C ALA A 32 -7.53 -9.00 -11.24
N LYS A 33 -6.74 -7.94 -11.43
CA LYS A 33 -5.44 -7.99 -12.11
C LYS A 33 -4.46 -7.09 -11.38
N LEU A 34 -3.32 -7.66 -11.00
CA LEU A 34 -2.15 -6.91 -10.57
C LEU A 34 -1.61 -6.09 -11.74
N ILE A 35 -1.39 -4.80 -11.52
CA ILE A 35 -0.90 -3.86 -12.53
C ILE A 35 0.55 -3.51 -12.23
N ALA A 36 0.83 -3.18 -10.97
CA ALA A 36 2.15 -2.86 -10.50
C ALA A 36 2.26 -3.25 -9.03
N SER A 37 3.48 -3.51 -8.60
CA SER A 37 3.84 -3.65 -7.19
C SER A 37 5.22 -3.04 -7.01
N HIS A 38 5.45 -2.47 -5.85
CA HIS A 38 6.75 -1.97 -5.44
C HIS A 38 7.01 -2.49 -4.03
N GLN A 39 8.21 -3.02 -3.84
CA GLN A 39 8.71 -3.49 -2.56
C GLN A 39 9.70 -2.44 -2.05
N MET A 40 9.66 -2.18 -0.74
CA MET A 40 10.57 -1.22 -0.11
C MET A 40 12.02 -1.53 -0.45
N THR A 41 12.78 -0.47 -0.64
CA THR A 41 14.23 -0.48 -0.79
C THR A 41 14.86 0.30 0.37
N THR A 42 16.18 0.42 0.39
CA THR A 42 16.87 1.27 1.39
C THR A 42 16.59 2.75 1.19
N ASP A 43 16.21 3.16 -0.03
CA ASP A 43 16.08 4.56 -0.42
C ASP A 43 14.61 5.00 -0.57
N ASP A 44 13.72 4.03 -0.81
CA ASP A 44 12.27 4.20 -0.85
C ASP A 44 11.63 3.21 0.12
N GLU A 45 11.21 3.72 1.27
CA GLU A 45 10.61 2.94 2.35
C GLU A 45 9.11 2.68 2.11
N LEU A 46 8.50 3.11 1.01
CA LEU A 46 7.09 2.82 0.74
C LEU A 46 6.90 1.43 0.12
N GLU A 47 5.87 0.69 0.55
CA GLU A 47 5.43 -0.53 -0.15
C GLU A 47 4.06 -0.28 -0.78
N PHE A 48 3.86 -0.73 -2.02
CA PHE A 48 2.55 -0.63 -2.65
C PHE A 48 2.21 -1.74 -3.63
N VAL A 49 0.91 -1.95 -3.78
CA VAL A 49 0.32 -2.84 -4.77
C VAL A 49 -0.81 -2.10 -5.50
N GLN A 50 -0.70 -2.00 -6.82
CA GLN A 50 -1.75 -1.45 -7.68
C GLN A 50 -2.54 -2.58 -8.33
N MET A 51 -3.84 -2.61 -8.12
CA MET A 51 -4.74 -3.59 -8.72
C MET A 51 -5.88 -2.93 -9.46
N HIS A 52 -6.28 -3.56 -10.56
CA HIS A 52 -7.58 -3.32 -11.15
C HIS A 52 -8.54 -4.37 -10.63
N ILE A 53 -9.67 -3.94 -10.09
CA ILE A 53 -10.74 -4.81 -9.61
C ILE A 53 -12.02 -4.45 -10.38
N TRP A 54 -12.73 -5.44 -10.91
CA TRP A 54 -13.92 -5.17 -11.71
C TRP A 54 -14.98 -6.26 -11.60
N ARG A 55 -16.23 -5.84 -11.85
CA ARG A 55 -17.37 -6.72 -12.08
C ARG A 55 -18.17 -6.15 -13.24
N GLN A 56 -18.44 -6.98 -14.25
CA GLN A 56 -19.07 -6.54 -15.50
C GLN A 56 -18.30 -5.33 -16.10
N ALA A 57 -19.00 -4.24 -16.45
CA ALA A 57 -18.41 -3.04 -17.02
C ALA A 57 -17.78 -2.09 -15.98
N ILE A 58 -17.98 -2.32 -14.68
CA ILE A 58 -17.49 -1.41 -13.63
C ILE A 58 -16.09 -1.85 -13.21
N ARG A 59 -15.10 -1.02 -13.53
CA ARG A 59 -13.69 -1.24 -13.20
C ARG A 59 -13.17 -0.13 -12.30
N ILE A 60 -12.54 -0.53 -11.20
CA ILE A 60 -11.92 0.36 -10.24
C ILE A 60 -10.42 0.07 -10.22
N LYS A 61 -9.61 1.14 -10.15
CA LYS A 61 -8.18 1.06 -9.86
C LYS A 61 -8.00 1.33 -8.37
N VAL A 62 -7.38 0.39 -7.66
CA VAL A 62 -7.12 0.47 -6.22
C VAL A 62 -5.62 0.42 -6.00
N PHE A 63 -5.12 1.33 -5.18
CA PHE A 63 -3.77 1.28 -4.63
C PHE A 63 -3.85 0.85 -3.17
N PHE A 64 -3.12 -0.22 -2.86
CA PHE A 64 -2.88 -0.70 -1.50
C PHE A 64 -1.49 -0.23 -1.09
N LEU A 65 -1.38 0.42 0.06
CA LEU A 65 -0.16 1.08 0.51
C LEU A 65 0.22 0.63 1.92
N HIS A 66 1.50 0.52 2.18
CA HIS A 66 2.06 0.42 3.52
C HIS A 66 3.30 1.30 3.60
N ASN A 67 3.23 2.34 4.43
CA ASN A 67 4.33 3.22 4.76
C ASN A 67 4.83 2.85 6.16
N PRO A 68 6.13 2.60 6.39
CA PRO A 68 6.70 2.42 7.72
C PRO A 68 6.52 3.65 8.61
N PRO A 69 6.53 3.48 9.94
CA PRO A 69 6.53 4.61 10.86
C PRO A 69 7.76 5.48 10.65
N SER A 70 7.59 6.78 10.85
CA SER A 70 8.64 7.81 10.70
C SER A 70 9.16 8.04 9.28
N ASN A 71 8.55 7.42 8.26
CA ASN A 71 8.84 7.71 6.87
C ASN A 71 7.93 8.82 6.32
N ASN A 72 8.49 9.67 5.45
CA ASN A 72 7.75 10.74 4.76
C ASN A 72 7.94 10.62 3.24
N PRO A 73 7.32 9.59 2.63
CA PRO A 73 7.49 9.35 1.20
C PRO A 73 6.86 10.49 0.40
N ASP A 74 7.54 10.91 -0.66
CA ASP A 74 6.97 11.83 -1.63
C ASP A 74 5.93 11.09 -2.48
N PHE A 75 4.69 11.11 -1.98
CA PHE A 75 3.57 10.50 -2.66
C PHE A 75 3.32 11.09 -4.05
N ASP A 76 3.69 12.35 -4.31
CA ASP A 76 3.47 12.98 -5.61
C ASP A 76 4.41 12.41 -6.67
N SER A 77 5.67 12.11 -6.34
CA SER A 77 6.64 11.50 -7.27
C SER A 77 6.45 9.99 -7.43
N ILE A 78 6.21 9.26 -6.34
CA ILE A 78 6.03 7.79 -6.40
C ILE A 78 4.73 7.45 -7.15
N LEU A 79 3.76 8.37 -7.16
CA LEU A 79 2.42 8.08 -7.63
C LEU A 79 1.96 9.00 -8.78
N LEU A 80 2.91 9.47 -9.61
CA LEU A 80 2.74 10.30 -10.82
C LEU A 80 1.67 9.83 -11.84
N ASN A 81 1.00 8.69 -11.62
CA ASN A 81 -0.15 8.19 -12.39
C ASN A 81 -1.46 8.10 -11.58
N TRP A 82 -1.73 9.12 -10.75
CA TRP A 82 -2.82 9.22 -9.78
C TRP A 82 -4.27 9.34 -10.29
N ASN A 83 -4.60 8.74 -11.44
CA ASN A 83 -5.98 8.67 -11.96
C ASN A 83 -6.88 7.61 -11.28
N SER A 84 -6.40 6.96 -10.23
CA SER A 84 -7.19 6.02 -9.42
C SER A 84 -7.95 6.74 -8.30
N LYS A 85 -9.25 6.49 -8.22
CA LYS A 85 -10.13 7.09 -7.19
C LYS A 85 -10.08 6.40 -5.83
N CYS A 86 -9.35 5.29 -5.67
CA CYS A 86 -9.35 4.49 -4.44
C CYS A 86 -7.92 4.17 -4.00
N ARG A 87 -7.54 4.67 -2.82
CA ARG A 87 -6.26 4.45 -2.16
C ARG A 87 -6.55 4.07 -0.73
N ILE A 88 -5.99 2.95 -0.30
CA ILE A 88 -6.23 2.39 1.01
C ILE A 88 -4.95 1.77 1.53
N GLY A 89 -4.75 1.81 2.83
CA GLY A 89 -3.52 1.33 3.42
C GLY A 89 -3.18 2.02 4.71
N ASP A 90 -2.04 1.63 5.25
CA ASP A 90 -1.42 2.29 6.38
C ASP A 90 -0.43 3.33 5.85
N PHE A 91 -0.76 4.60 6.04
CA PHE A 91 0.09 5.72 5.65
C PHE A 91 1.10 6.10 6.74
N ASN A 92 0.93 5.60 7.98
CA ASN A 92 1.69 6.01 9.17
C ASN A 92 1.92 7.54 9.28
N ALA A 93 0.97 8.31 8.77
CA ALA A 93 1.01 9.76 8.74
C ALA A 93 -0.37 10.31 9.11
N PRO A 94 -0.47 11.24 10.07
CA PRO A 94 -1.73 11.88 10.39
C PRO A 94 -2.18 12.80 9.25
N SER A 95 -3.49 12.90 9.05
CA SER A 95 -4.04 13.89 8.12
C SER A 95 -3.69 15.31 8.59
N THR A 96 -3.18 16.14 7.69
CA THR A 96 -2.93 17.56 7.98
C THR A 96 -4.20 18.37 8.26
N ARG A 97 -5.38 17.85 7.89
CA ARG A 97 -6.67 18.53 8.06
C ARG A 97 -7.48 18.02 9.25
N TRP A 98 -7.37 16.73 9.59
CA TRP A 98 -8.20 16.07 10.61
C TRP A 98 -7.42 15.13 11.54
N GLY A 99 -6.11 15.01 11.35
CA GLY A 99 -5.25 14.18 12.19
C GLY A 99 -4.86 14.88 13.48
N TYR A 100 -4.24 14.12 14.37
CA TYR A 100 -3.63 14.67 15.57
C TYR A 100 -2.37 15.46 15.21
N MET A 101 -2.08 16.51 15.99
CA MET A 101 -0.78 17.17 15.93
C MET A 101 0.28 16.18 16.43
N ALA A 102 1.36 16.02 15.67
CA ALA A 102 2.51 15.27 16.13
C ALA A 102 3.08 15.98 17.37
N THR A 103 2.89 15.39 18.54
CA THR A 103 3.55 15.86 19.76
C THR A 103 4.98 15.35 19.73
N PHE A 104 5.92 16.23 19.41
CA PHE A 104 7.32 15.97 19.66
C PHE A 104 7.52 15.94 21.17
N PHE A 105 7.85 14.77 21.73
CA PHE A 105 8.46 14.73 23.06
C PHE A 105 9.84 15.36 22.91
N ILE A 106 9.98 16.59 23.40
CA ILE A 106 11.31 17.12 23.68
C ILE A 106 11.77 16.32 24.89
N ASP A 107 12.69 15.37 24.68
CA ASP A 107 13.48 14.80 25.78
C ASP A 107 14.39 15.92 26.31
N SER A 108 13.81 16.85 27.06
CA SER A 108 14.53 17.86 27.82
C SER A 108 14.78 17.33 29.23
N ILE A 109 15.82 16.53 29.40
CA ILE A 109 16.49 16.30 30.70
C ILE A 109 17.99 16.10 30.36
N ALA A 110 18.77 17.17 30.30
CA ALA A 110 19.59 17.72 31.40
C ALA A 110 20.77 16.81 31.79
#